data_AF-A0A7J6PZJ5-F1
#
_entry.id   AF-A0A7J6PZJ5-F1
#
_cell.length_a   1.000
_cell.length_b   1.000
_cell.length_c   1.000
_cell.angle_alpha   90.00
_cell.angle_beta   90.00
_cell.angle_gamma   90.00
#
_symmetry.space_group_name_H-M   'P 1'
#
loop_
_entity.id
_entity.type
_entity.pdbx_description
1 polymer ?
#
loop_
_entity_poly.entity_id
_entity_poly.type
_entity_poly.pdbx_seq_one_letter_code
_entity_poly.pdbx_strand_id
1 'polypeptide(L)'
;MAAMATVEALLSNPLLTGSPTDSSLAVTSEDIFCQNVLAHANLNTTFDLSQIVKGFRNAEYDPSKFPCVRIRYWRPQCTIAVFRSGKIQATGAASPEDARLAMHRTAARLKARLSCERVKFSDFTCDNILATYDLGSTMNLLGLSRAP
;
A
#
# COMPACT_ATOMS: atom_id res chain seq x y z
N MET A 1 1.97 5.63 15.13
CA MET A 1 1.19 5.32 16.35
C MET A 1 -0.26 4.93 16.06
N ALA A 2 -0.82 5.18 14.86
CA ALA A 2 -2.20 4.81 14.52
C ALA A 2 -2.37 3.41 13.87
N ALA A 3 -1.30 2.78 13.37
CA ALA A 3 -1.39 1.47 12.67
C ALA A 3 -1.50 0.26 13.63
N MET A 4 -0.96 0.35 14.85
CA MET A 4 -1.08 -0.76 15.82
C MET A 4 -2.49 -0.91 16.39
N ALA A 5 -3.26 0.18 16.47
CA ALA A 5 -4.63 0.16 16.98
C ALA A 5 -5.61 -0.59 16.05
N THR A 6 -5.30 -0.69 14.76
CA THR A 6 -6.17 -1.38 13.78
C THR A 6 -6.01 -2.91 13.84
N VAL A 7 -4.82 -3.39 14.23
CA VAL A 7 -4.54 -4.83 14.37
C VAL A 7 -5.14 -5.36 15.68
N GLU A 8 -5.05 -4.60 16.78
CA GLU A 8 -5.68 -4.97 18.05
C GLU A 8 -7.22 -5.03 17.96
N ALA A 9 -7.83 -4.18 17.13
CA ALA A 9 -9.29 -4.19 16.89
C ALA A 9 -9.76 -5.40 16.06
N LEU A 10 -8.88 -6.00 15.26
CA LEU A 10 -9.17 -7.26 14.57
C LEU A 10 -9.12 -8.45 15.53
N LEU A 11 -8.20 -8.43 16.50
CA LEU A 11 -8.03 -9.49 17.51
C LEU A 11 -9.09 -9.48 18.62
N SER A 12 -9.79 -8.36 18.83
CA SER A 12 -10.88 -8.24 19.80
C SER A 12 -12.26 -8.61 19.24
N ASN A 13 -12.32 -9.10 18.00
CA ASN A 13 -13.56 -9.42 17.32
C ASN A 13 -14.15 -10.74 17.88
N PRO A 14 -15.36 -10.73 18.49
CA PRO A 14 -15.92 -11.93 19.14
C PRO A 14 -16.27 -13.09 18.19
N LEU A 15 -16.19 -12.87 16.87
CA LEU A 15 -16.26 -13.93 15.87
C LEU A 15 -14.99 -14.79 15.79
N LEU A 16 -13.87 -14.31 16.35
CA LEU A 16 -12.63 -15.09 16.54
C LEU A 16 -12.58 -15.78 17.91
N THR A 17 -13.51 -15.48 18.83
CA THR A 17 -13.60 -16.09 20.16
C THR A 17 -14.65 -17.21 20.19
N GLY A 18 -14.59 -18.11 19.21
CA GLY A 18 -15.34 -19.37 19.25
C GLY A 18 -14.73 -20.35 20.26
N SER A 19 -15.57 -21.12 20.95
CA SER A 19 -15.19 -22.14 21.94
C SER A 19 -14.12 -23.12 21.43
N PRO A 20 -13.23 -23.62 22.32
CA PRO A 20 -12.18 -24.55 21.95
C PRO A 20 -12.79 -25.92 21.71
N THR A 21 -12.99 -26.32 20.45
CA THR A 21 -13.35 -27.72 20.15
C THR A 21 -12.62 -28.29 18.94
N ASP A 22 -11.80 -27.50 18.23
CA ASP A 22 -10.78 -28.04 17.33
C ASP A 22 -9.46 -27.31 17.58
N SER A 23 -8.54 -27.98 18.28
CA SER A 23 -7.18 -27.51 18.56
C SER A 23 -6.26 -27.47 17.32
N SER A 24 -6.81 -27.65 16.11
CA SER A 24 -6.07 -27.71 14.84
C SER A 24 -6.18 -26.44 13.98
N LEU A 25 -7.01 -25.46 14.35
CA LEU A 25 -7.24 -24.21 13.58
C LEU A 25 -6.86 -22.95 14.37
N ALA A 26 -5.71 -22.98 15.05
CA ALA A 26 -5.14 -21.76 15.63
C ALA A 26 -4.63 -20.86 14.49
N VAL A 27 -5.49 -19.99 13.95
CA VAL A 27 -5.10 -18.95 12.99
C VAL A 27 -4.12 -18.01 13.70
N THR A 28 -2.86 -18.05 13.30
CA THR A 28 -1.86 -17.10 13.78
C THR A 28 -1.72 -15.95 12.80
N SER A 29 -1.30 -14.78 13.27
CA SER A 29 -1.05 -13.62 12.38
C SER A 29 0.08 -13.86 11.37
N GLU A 30 0.87 -14.93 11.53
CA GLU A 30 2.01 -15.28 10.66
C GLU A 30 1.59 -15.88 9.32
N ASP A 31 0.35 -16.36 9.22
CA ASP A 31 -0.17 -17.04 8.03
C ASP A 31 -0.90 -16.09 7.07
N ILE A 32 -1.15 -14.84 7.48
CA ILE A 32 -1.83 -13.82 6.67
C ILE A 32 -0.77 -13.05 5.88
N PHE A 33 -0.72 -13.31 4.57
CA PHE A 33 0.26 -12.69 3.69
C PHE A 33 -0.35 -11.48 2.98
N CYS A 34 0.17 -10.28 3.26
CA CYS A 34 -0.17 -9.09 2.49
C CYS A 34 0.47 -9.19 1.09
N GLN A 35 -0.39 -9.16 0.08
CA GLN A 35 0.00 -9.31 -1.33
C GLN A 35 0.20 -7.95 -2.00
N ASN A 36 -0.64 -6.98 -1.65
CA ASN A 36 -0.62 -5.69 -2.29
C ASN A 36 -1.22 -4.61 -1.40
N VAL A 37 -0.50 -3.51 -1.28
CA VAL A 37 -0.97 -2.29 -0.65
C VAL A 37 -1.13 -1.20 -1.70
N LEU A 38 -2.33 -0.61 -1.72
CA LEU A 38 -2.61 0.66 -2.38
C LEU A 38 -2.61 1.75 -1.31
N ALA A 39 -1.73 2.72 -1.45
CA ALA A 39 -1.65 3.85 -0.55
C ALA A 39 -1.49 5.15 -1.33
N HIS A 40 -1.87 6.26 -0.71
CA HIS A 40 -1.59 7.59 -1.25
C HIS A 40 -1.04 8.55 -0.19
N ALA A 41 -0.41 9.61 -0.67
CA ALA A 41 0.06 10.72 0.15
C ALA A 41 0.08 12.01 -0.68
N ASN A 42 0.34 13.12 -0.02
CA ASN A 42 0.46 14.43 -0.66
C ASN A 42 1.86 15.03 -0.44
N LEU A 43 2.42 15.64 -1.49
CA LEU A 43 3.68 16.38 -1.43
C LEU A 43 3.48 17.90 -1.31
N ASN A 44 2.23 18.36 -1.33
CA ASN A 44 1.80 19.76 -1.18
C ASN A 44 2.50 20.74 -2.11
N THR A 45 2.82 20.28 -3.31
CA THR A 45 3.50 21.09 -4.32
C THR A 45 3.15 20.61 -5.71
N THR A 46 3.10 21.53 -6.67
CA THR A 46 2.82 21.19 -8.06
C THR A 46 4.11 20.83 -8.78
N PHE A 47 4.03 19.85 -9.68
CA PHE A 47 5.18 19.38 -10.43
C PHE A 47 4.94 19.45 -11.93
N ASP A 48 5.97 19.83 -12.68
CA ASP A 48 6.02 19.56 -14.10
C ASP A 48 6.46 18.11 -14.33
N LEU A 49 5.50 17.27 -14.74
CA LEU A 49 5.70 15.86 -15.03
C LEU A 49 6.81 15.63 -16.07
N SER A 50 6.96 16.56 -17.02
CA SER A 50 7.99 16.48 -18.07
C SER A 50 9.40 16.63 -17.49
N GLN A 51 9.56 17.45 -16.45
CA GLN A 51 10.83 17.61 -15.74
C GLN A 51 11.13 16.41 -14.85
N ILE A 52 10.12 15.84 -14.20
CA ILE A 52 10.28 14.61 -13.41
C ILE A 52 10.87 13.50 -14.28
N VAL A 53 10.31 13.27 -15.47
CA VAL A 53 10.78 12.19 -16.35
C VAL A 53 12.24 12.36 -16.74
N LYS A 54 12.65 13.60 -17.06
CA LYS A 54 14.07 13.91 -17.38
C LYS A 54 15.00 13.63 -16.18
N GLY A 55 14.51 13.80 -14.95
CA GLY A 55 15.29 13.56 -13.73
C GLY A 55 15.40 12.08 -13.31
N PHE A 56 14.55 11.20 -13.82
CA PHE A 56 14.42 9.82 -13.38
C PHE A 56 14.58 8.84 -14.54
N ARG A 57 15.65 8.03 -14.52
CA ARG A 57 15.94 7.01 -15.56
C ARG A 57 14.87 5.92 -15.69
N ASN A 58 14.10 5.68 -14.63
CA ASN A 58 13.09 4.63 -14.52
C ASN A 58 11.67 5.21 -14.43
N ALA A 59 11.46 6.43 -14.93
CA ALA A 59 10.17 7.08 -15.00
C ALA A 59 9.52 6.87 -16.37
N GLU A 60 8.28 6.40 -16.37
CA GLU A 60 7.42 6.32 -17.55
C GLU A 60 6.38 7.44 -17.48
N TYR A 61 6.19 8.17 -18.57
CA TYR A 61 5.16 9.20 -18.70
C TYR A 61 4.58 9.17 -20.11
N ASP A 62 3.27 8.99 -20.18
CA ASP A 62 2.51 9.01 -21.42
C ASP A 62 1.24 9.84 -21.18
N PRO A 63 1.24 11.15 -21.51
CA PRO A 63 0.12 12.05 -21.24
C PRO A 63 -1.16 11.65 -21.97
N SER A 64 -1.06 10.90 -23.07
CA SER A 64 -2.22 10.41 -23.83
C SER A 64 -2.93 9.26 -23.13
N LYS A 65 -2.21 8.45 -22.34
CA LYS A 65 -2.78 7.30 -21.62
C LYS A 65 -3.17 7.64 -20.18
N PHE A 66 -2.28 8.34 -19.46
CA PHE A 66 -2.50 8.60 -18.05
C PHE A 66 -1.73 9.84 -17.57
N PRO A 67 -2.37 10.81 -16.90
CA PRO A 67 -1.75 12.07 -16.50
C PRO A 67 -0.89 11.93 -15.23
N CYS A 68 -0.07 10.89 -15.14
CA CYS A 68 0.87 10.67 -14.04
C CYS A 68 2.21 10.11 -14.53
N VAL A 69 3.26 10.35 -13.76
CA VAL A 69 4.57 9.71 -13.97
C VAL A 69 4.64 8.46 -13.11
N ARG A 70 4.93 7.31 -13.72
CA ARG A 70 5.12 6.05 -13.00
C ARG A 70 6.60 5.78 -12.79
N ILE A 71 6.99 5.50 -11.56
CA ILE A 71 8.37 5.18 -11.17
C ILE A 71 8.36 3.82 -10.50
N ARG A 72 9.09 2.85 -11.07
CA ARG A 72 9.19 1.50 -10.52
C ARG A 72 10.40 1.36 -9.61
N TYR A 73 10.18 0.87 -8.40
CA TYR A 73 11.23 0.53 -7.43
C TYR A 73 11.36 -0.98 -7.31
N TRP A 74 12.60 -1.45 -7.19
CA TRP A 74 12.91 -2.87 -6.94
C TRP A 74 12.95 -3.21 -5.45
N ARG A 75 13.38 -2.27 -4.61
CA ARG A 75 13.43 -2.44 -3.15
C ARG A 75 12.97 -1.15 -2.47
N PRO A 76 11.84 -1.14 -1.74
CA PRO A 76 10.81 -2.18 -1.76
C PRO A 76 10.22 -2.34 -3.19
N GLN A 77 9.70 -3.52 -3.51
CA GLN A 77 9.02 -3.73 -4.80
C GLN A 77 7.72 -2.93 -4.78
N CYS A 78 7.64 -1.88 -5.58
CA CYS A 78 6.43 -1.07 -5.69
C CYS A 78 6.51 -0.16 -6.92
N THR A 79 5.36 0.30 -7.38
CA THR A 79 5.24 1.35 -8.40
C THR A 79 4.65 2.60 -7.76
N ILE A 80 5.37 3.71 -7.89
CA ILE A 80 4.92 5.02 -7.42
C ILE A 80 4.39 5.81 -8.61
N ALA A 81 3.16 6.30 -8.51
CA ALA A 81 2.58 7.25 -9.45
C ALA A 81 2.64 8.67 -8.86
N VAL A 82 3.21 9.62 -9.60
CA VAL A 82 3.30 11.03 -9.22
C VAL A 82 2.41 11.86 -10.14
N PHE A 83 1.52 12.65 -9.54
CA PHE A 83 0.58 13.50 -10.26
C PHE A 83 1.05 14.96 -10.26
N ARG A 84 0.60 15.73 -11.26
CA ARG A 84 0.92 17.16 -11.37
C ARG A 84 0.51 17.95 -10.13
N SER A 85 -0.57 17.54 -9.46
CA SER A 85 -1.11 18.17 -8.25
C SER A 85 -0.22 17.99 -7.01
N GLY A 86 0.80 17.12 -7.07
CA GLY A 86 1.59 16.76 -5.90
C GLY A 86 1.09 15.53 -5.15
N LYS A 87 -0.07 14.99 -5.53
CA LYS A 87 -0.51 13.68 -5.04
C LYS A 87 0.45 12.61 -5.51
N ILE A 88 0.75 11.67 -4.63
CA ILE A 88 1.51 10.46 -4.95
C ILE A 88 0.74 9.24 -4.52
N GLN A 89 0.85 8.17 -5.29
CA GLN A 89 0.22 6.88 -5.01
C GLN A 89 1.25 5.77 -5.11
N ALA A 90 1.17 4.78 -4.22
CA ALA A 90 1.99 3.59 -4.24
C ALA A 90 1.10 2.38 -4.49
N THR A 91 1.59 1.47 -5.33
CA THR A 91 0.94 0.20 -5.68
C THR A 91 1.96 -0.92 -5.70
N GLY A 92 1.52 -2.14 -5.36
CA GLY A 92 2.34 -3.35 -5.45
C GLY A 92 3.30 -3.55 -4.28
N ALA A 93 3.19 -2.74 -3.21
CA ALA A 93 3.99 -2.94 -2.01
C ALA A 93 3.44 -4.11 -1.19
N ALA A 94 4.34 -4.88 -0.57
CA ALA A 94 3.98 -6.02 0.29
C ALA A 94 3.56 -5.58 1.71
N SER A 95 3.76 -4.31 2.07
CA SER A 95 3.34 -3.76 3.36
C SER A 95 3.06 -2.25 3.27
N PRO A 96 2.26 -1.70 4.20
CA PRO A 96 2.06 -0.25 4.31
C PRO A 96 3.35 0.50 4.59
N GLU A 97 4.26 -0.09 5.37
CA GLU A 97 5.58 0.48 5.69
C GLU A 97 6.45 0.59 4.45
N ASP A 98 6.45 -0.43 3.60
CA ASP A 98 7.18 -0.44 2.33
C ASP A 98 6.61 0.60 1.36
N ALA A 99 5.29 0.71 1.27
CA ALA A 99 4.63 1.73 0.47
C ALA A 99 5.06 3.14 0.93
N ARG A 100 5.04 3.37 2.25
CA ARG A 100 5.44 4.65 2.85
C ARG A 100 6.92 4.95 2.61
N LEU A 101 7.79 3.95 2.76
CA LEU A 101 9.23 4.09 2.52
C LEU A 101 9.51 4.47 1.06
N ALA A 102 8.87 3.80 0.11
CA ALA A 102 9.03 4.12 -1.31
C ALA A 102 8.55 5.52 -1.66
N MET A 103 7.41 5.95 -1.11
CA MET A 103 6.92 7.31 -1.27
C MET A 103 7.90 8.34 -0.70
N HIS A 104 8.44 8.11 0.49
CA HIS A 104 9.47 8.98 1.07
C HIS A 104 10.73 9.05 0.21
N ARG A 105 11.20 7.93 -0.33
CA ARG A 105 12.35 7.89 -1.24
C ARG A 105 12.08 8.66 -2.54
N THR A 106 10.85 8.59 -3.04
CA THR A 106 10.42 9.37 -4.21
C THR A 106 10.44 10.85 -3.88
N ALA A 107 9.84 11.27 -2.76
CA ALA A 107 9.80 12.66 -2.30
C ALA A 107 11.21 13.25 -2.11
N ALA A 108 12.12 12.51 -1.46
CA ALA A 108 13.50 12.93 -1.25
C ALA A 108 14.25 13.09 -2.59
N ARG A 109 14.02 12.19 -3.54
CA ARG A 109 14.66 12.24 -4.86
C ARG A 109 14.12 13.36 -5.73
N LEU A 110 12.82 13.65 -5.64
CA LEU A 110 12.21 14.82 -6.27
C LEU A 110 12.82 16.12 -5.71
N LYS A 111 12.93 16.24 -4.38
CA LYS A 111 13.56 17.38 -3.72
C LYS A 111 15.01 17.60 -4.19
N ALA A 112 15.80 16.53 -4.26
CA ALA A 112 17.21 16.61 -4.65
C ALA A 112 17.44 16.89 -6.15
N ARG A 113 16.58 16.36 -7.05
CA ARG A 113 16.79 16.46 -8.50
C ARG A 113 16.16 17.69 -9.14
N LEU A 114 15.07 18.19 -8.56
CA LEU A 114 14.31 19.31 -9.10
C LEU A 114 14.51 20.60 -8.29
N SER A 115 15.38 20.57 -7.28
CA SER A 115 15.63 21.69 -6.36
C SER A 115 14.33 22.25 -5.73
N CYS A 116 13.33 21.39 -5.55
CA CYS A 116 12.04 21.77 -4.99
C CYS A 116 12.08 21.70 -3.47
N GLU A 117 12.48 22.78 -2.79
CA GLU A 117 12.47 22.84 -1.33
C GLU A 117 11.06 22.78 -0.71
N ARG A 118 10.03 23.06 -1.53
CA ARG A 118 8.62 23.09 -1.13
C ARG A 118 7.95 21.72 -0.97
N VAL A 119 8.65 20.63 -1.26
CA VAL A 119 8.11 19.27 -1.10
C VAL A 119 7.90 18.97 0.38
N LYS A 120 6.63 18.79 0.78
CA LYS A 120 6.24 18.38 2.14
C LYS A 120 5.37 17.14 2.08
N PHE A 121 5.89 16.04 2.60
CA PHE A 121 5.14 14.79 2.69
C PHE A 121 4.11 14.86 3.82
N SER A 122 2.83 14.74 3.49
CA SER A 122 1.70 14.69 4.42
C SER A 122 0.64 13.69 3.97
N ASP A 123 -0.37 13.49 4.81
CA ASP A 123 -1.62 12.79 4.47
C ASP A 123 -1.41 11.39 3.90
N PHE A 124 -0.46 10.66 4.48
CA PHE A 124 -0.26 9.26 4.13
C PHE A 124 -1.45 8.43 4.62
N THR A 125 -2.10 7.75 3.70
CA THR A 125 -3.25 6.89 3.94
C THR A 125 -3.10 5.60 3.14
N CYS A 126 -3.50 4.50 3.76
CA CYS A 126 -3.61 3.22 3.10
C CYS A 126 -5.05 3.06 2.62
N ASP A 127 -5.27 2.99 1.31
CA ASP A 127 -6.61 2.91 0.71
C ASP A 127 -7.14 1.49 0.68
N ASN A 128 -6.27 0.54 0.28
CA ASN A 128 -6.67 -0.85 0.11
C ASN A 128 -5.50 -1.78 0.45
N ILE A 129 -5.84 -2.90 1.06
CA ILE A 129 -4.91 -3.98 1.39
C ILE A 129 -5.51 -5.27 0.84
N LEU A 130 -4.76 -5.92 -0.04
CA LEU A 130 -5.03 -7.29 -0.46
C LEU A 130 -4.21 -8.22 0.41
N ALA A 131 -4.87 -9.13 1.13
CA ALA A 131 -4.24 -10.17 1.92
C ALA A 131 -4.76 -11.54 1.50
N THR A 132 -3.93 -12.56 1.64
CA THR A 132 -4.26 -13.95 1.35
C THR A 132 -3.87 -14.80 2.54
N TYR A 133 -4.72 -15.76 2.88
CA TYR A 133 -4.53 -16.72 3.96
C TYR A 133 -5.04 -18.07 3.48
N ASP A 134 -4.35 -19.15 3.86
CA ASP A 134 -4.76 -20.52 3.62
C ASP A 134 -5.21 -21.16 4.94
N LEU A 135 -6.45 -21.63 4.98
CA LEU A 135 -7.05 -22.29 6.14
C LEU A 135 -6.52 -23.72 6.36
N GLY A 136 -5.77 -24.27 5.41
CA GLY A 136 -5.22 -25.63 5.48
C GLY A 136 -6.29 -26.73 5.54
N SER A 137 -7.57 -26.38 5.31
CA SER A 137 -8.72 -27.25 5.45
C SER A 137 -9.77 -26.95 4.37
N THR A 138 -10.56 -27.96 4.00
CA THR A 138 -11.61 -27.81 2.98
C THR A 138 -12.88 -27.22 3.59
N MET A 139 -13.42 -26.17 2.99
CA MET A 139 -14.68 -25.56 3.42
C MET A 139 -15.88 -25.92 2.53
N ASN A 140 -17.02 -26.21 3.15
CA ASN A 140 -18.29 -26.37 2.47
C ASN A 140 -18.98 -25.01 2.27
N LEU A 141 -18.78 -24.40 1.09
CA LEU A 141 -19.34 -23.08 0.76
C LEU A 141 -20.87 -23.07 0.70
N LEU A 142 -21.51 -24.19 0.36
CA LEU A 142 -22.97 -24.30 0.29
C LEU A 142 -23.60 -24.29 1.70
N GLY A 143 -22.94 -24.96 2.65
CA GLY A 143 -23.34 -24.91 4.06
C GLY A 143 -23.17 -23.51 4.63
N LEU A 144 -22.06 -22.84 4.30
CA LEU A 144 -21.77 -21.49 4.77
C LEU A 144 -22.76 -20.46 4.23
N SER A 145 -23.14 -20.51 2.95
CA SER A 145 -24.06 -19.53 2.36
C SER A 145 -25.47 -19.60 2.91
N ARG A 146 -25.81 -20.71 3.60
CA ARG A 146 -27.14 -20.98 4.17
C ARG A 146 -27.16 -20.86 5.70
N ALA A 147 -26.01 -20.54 6.32
CA ALA A 147 -25.95 -20.28 7.74
C ALA A 147 -26.79 -19.03 8.06
N PRO A 148 -27.65 -19.07 9.10
CA PRO A 148 -28.50 -17.95 9.48
C PRO A 148 -27.71 -16.77 10.05
#